data_AF-A0A812KDJ3-F1
#
_entry.id   AF-A0A812KDJ3-F1
#
_cell.length_a   1.000
_cell.length_b   1.000
_cell.length_c   1.000
_cell.angle_alpha   90.00
_cell.angle_beta   90.00
_cell.angle_gamma   90.00
#
_symmetry.space_group_name_H-M   'P 1'
#
loop_
_entity.id
_entity.type
_entity.pdbx_description
1 polymer ?
#
loop_
_entity_poly.entity_id
_entity_poly.type
_entity_poly.pdbx_seq_one_letter_code
_entity_poly.pdbx_strand_id
1 'polypeptide(L)'
;MVGWKEWASPLESFHQLAEAAGMGMSYKRIAFPGAINPHARLCVASFPGKYSELWDRAVVVASGTDDVCSLACVFLTDPASGLGQHAPNPDSPDECWCRALYGRVPPIAYLSIVDATAELDEDVLAFKKADAAAMGQYLLIKTSHVSTLEWETQLADALKKAQVLCLQNGGRAPWGCEWFEKWRKNIDRAVELDQPLHVFYFEGRVGLGKLSWDELGNQEAKDKARTISGLGASQTAEVAYLEKLGLPYI
;
A
#
# COMPACT_ATOMS: atom_id res chain seq x y z
N MET A 1 43.33 0.79 -14.78
CA MET A 1 42.84 1.00 -13.40
C MET A 1 42.34 2.42 -13.30
N VAL A 2 41.02 2.60 -13.40
CA VAL A 2 40.35 3.90 -13.25
C VAL A 2 39.28 3.70 -12.19
N GLY A 3 39.31 4.58 -11.19
CA GLY A 3 38.77 4.36 -9.85
C GLY A 3 37.25 4.33 -9.77
N TRP A 4 36.80 3.74 -8.66
CA TRP A 4 35.46 3.88 -8.11
C TRP A 4 35.03 5.36 -8.12
N LYS A 5 34.07 5.71 -8.98
CA LYS A 5 33.17 6.83 -8.71
C LYS A 5 31.98 6.27 -7.95
N GLU A 6 32.04 6.46 -6.65
CA GLU A 6 30.96 6.26 -5.70
C GLU A 6 29.68 6.90 -6.22
N TRP A 7 28.61 6.11 -6.24
CA TRP A 7 27.25 6.60 -6.43
C TRP A 7 26.84 7.24 -5.11
N ALA A 8 27.26 8.49 -4.92
CA ALA A 8 26.86 9.29 -3.78
C ALA A 8 25.35 9.54 -3.90
N SER A 9 24.58 8.98 -2.97
CA SER A 9 23.13 9.17 -2.83
C SER A 9 22.22 8.47 -3.87
N PRO A 10 21.48 7.41 -3.46
CA PRO A 10 20.33 6.87 -4.19
C PRO A 10 19.30 7.94 -4.56
N LEU A 11 19.19 9.01 -3.76
CA LEU A 11 18.35 10.18 -4.05
C LEU A 11 18.85 11.01 -5.23
N GLU A 12 20.17 11.20 -5.41
CA GLU A 12 20.70 11.91 -6.60
C GLU A 12 20.52 11.09 -7.88
N SER A 13 20.68 9.77 -7.79
CA SER A 13 20.34 8.86 -8.89
C SER A 13 18.84 8.92 -9.22
N PHE A 14 17.98 8.97 -8.20
CA PHE A 14 16.54 9.11 -8.35
C PHE A 14 16.13 10.50 -8.88
N HIS A 15 16.82 11.57 -8.48
CA HIS A 15 16.59 12.95 -8.95
C HIS A 15 17.03 13.14 -10.41
N GLN A 16 18.16 12.57 -10.83
CA GLN A 16 18.62 12.63 -12.23
C GLN A 16 17.72 11.82 -13.17
N LEU A 17 17.13 10.73 -12.69
CA LEU A 17 16.07 9.99 -13.41
C LEU A 17 14.73 10.75 -13.43
N ALA A 18 14.48 11.59 -12.43
CA ALA A 18 13.23 12.32 -12.24
C ALA A 18 13.04 13.56 -13.12
N GLU A 19 14.07 14.05 -13.83
CA GLU A 19 13.96 15.19 -14.75
C GLU A 19 13.38 14.82 -16.14
N ALA A 20 13.22 13.52 -16.43
CA ALA A 20 12.88 13.04 -17.78
C ALA A 20 11.38 12.71 -18.03
N ALA A 21 10.49 12.72 -17.03
CA ALA A 21 9.12 12.22 -17.18
C ALA A 21 8.01 13.18 -16.71
N GLY A 22 7.01 13.43 -17.57
CA GLY A 22 5.85 14.30 -17.34
C GLY A 22 4.74 13.70 -16.44
N MET A 23 3.68 14.49 -16.18
CA MET A 23 2.64 14.36 -15.12
C MET A 23 2.06 12.96 -14.84
N GLY A 24 1.69 12.75 -13.56
CA GLY A 24 1.59 11.44 -12.92
C GLY A 24 0.25 10.68 -12.89
N MET A 25 0.34 9.41 -12.48
CA MET A 25 -0.65 8.33 -12.58
C MET A 25 -1.58 8.17 -11.35
N SER A 26 -1.20 8.66 -10.17
CA SER A 26 -1.99 8.54 -8.94
C SER A 26 -3.37 9.22 -9.04
N TYR A 27 -3.50 10.25 -9.88
CA TYR A 27 -4.78 10.93 -10.15
C TYR A 27 -5.70 10.11 -11.07
N LYS A 28 -5.16 9.21 -11.89
CA LYS A 28 -5.91 8.48 -12.94
C LYS A 28 -6.35 7.06 -12.53
N ARG A 29 -6.11 6.64 -11.28
CA ARG A 29 -6.42 5.28 -10.77
C ARG A 29 -5.86 4.16 -11.65
N ILE A 30 -4.67 4.36 -12.22
CA ILE A 30 -4.03 3.33 -13.04
C ILE A 30 -3.42 2.28 -12.09
N ALA A 31 -3.88 1.03 -12.22
CA ALA A 31 -3.31 -0.08 -11.47
C ALA A 31 -1.85 -0.32 -11.90
N PHE A 32 -0.99 -0.61 -10.93
CA PHE A 32 0.40 -0.96 -11.16
C PHE A 32 0.74 -2.25 -10.41
N PRO A 33 0.98 -3.38 -11.12
CA PRO A 33 1.25 -4.67 -10.49
C PRO A 33 2.71 -4.85 -10.04
N GLY A 34 3.55 -3.83 -10.20
CA GLY A 34 5.00 -3.94 -10.15
C GLY A 34 5.62 -4.18 -11.53
N ALA A 35 6.92 -3.91 -11.65
CA ALA A 35 7.70 -4.13 -12.86
C ALA A 35 9.10 -4.62 -12.48
N ILE A 36 9.38 -5.90 -12.75
CA ILE A 36 10.70 -6.50 -12.51
C ILE A 36 11.42 -6.67 -13.84
N ASN A 37 12.47 -5.87 -14.05
CA ASN A 37 13.31 -5.93 -15.25
C ASN A 37 14.50 -6.87 -14.98
N PRO A 38 14.71 -7.96 -15.76
CA PRO A 38 15.86 -8.86 -15.60
C PRO A 38 17.24 -8.22 -15.67
N HIS A 39 17.35 -7.06 -16.32
CA HIS A 39 18.61 -6.34 -16.52
C HIS A 39 18.82 -5.20 -15.52
N ALA A 40 17.82 -4.89 -14.69
CA ALA A 40 17.94 -3.83 -13.71
C ALA A 40 19.01 -4.15 -12.66
N ARG A 41 19.73 -3.10 -12.24
CA ARG A 41 20.85 -3.20 -11.29
C ARG A 41 20.42 -3.20 -9.83
N LEU A 42 19.16 -2.84 -9.56
CA LEU A 42 18.55 -2.81 -8.23
C LEU A 42 17.03 -2.98 -8.35
N CYS A 43 16.40 -3.32 -7.23
CA CYS A 43 14.95 -3.35 -7.09
C CYS A 43 14.50 -2.42 -5.97
N VAL A 44 13.61 -1.47 -6.28
CA VAL A 44 12.89 -0.70 -5.28
C VAL A 44 11.82 -1.60 -4.67
N ALA A 45 12.14 -2.14 -3.50
CA ALA A 45 11.33 -3.10 -2.77
C ALA A 45 10.18 -2.42 -2.02
N SER A 46 10.40 -1.21 -1.51
CA SER A 46 9.39 -0.45 -0.77
C SER A 46 9.53 1.05 -1.03
N PHE A 47 8.40 1.71 -1.32
CA PHE A 47 8.36 3.15 -1.61
C PHE A 47 7.24 3.87 -0.85
N PRO A 48 7.52 5.05 -0.28
CA PRO A 48 6.54 5.82 0.47
C PRO A 48 5.50 6.49 -0.43
N GLY A 49 4.27 5.97 -0.41
CA GLY A 49 3.14 6.49 -1.19
C GLY A 49 2.73 7.94 -0.88
N LYS A 50 3.26 8.55 0.20
CA LYS A 50 3.02 10.00 0.47
C LYS A 50 3.68 10.92 -0.55
N TYR A 51 4.67 10.44 -1.30
CA TYR A 51 5.32 11.20 -2.36
C TYR A 51 4.74 10.80 -3.72
N SER A 52 3.47 11.11 -3.95
CA SER A 52 2.72 10.68 -5.14
C SER A 52 3.36 11.08 -6.46
N GLU A 53 3.92 12.28 -6.57
CA GLU A 53 4.63 12.72 -7.79
C GLU A 53 5.89 11.89 -8.06
N LEU A 54 6.65 11.55 -7.01
CA LEU A 54 7.85 10.72 -7.12
C LEU A 54 7.49 9.27 -7.43
N TRP A 55 6.39 8.77 -6.84
CA TRP A 55 5.83 7.46 -7.14
C TRP A 55 5.47 7.34 -8.63
N ASP A 56 4.74 8.31 -9.16
CA ASP A 56 4.29 8.30 -10.55
C ASP A 56 5.47 8.26 -11.52
N ARG A 57 6.54 9.01 -11.21
CA ARG A 57 7.79 8.98 -11.98
C ARG A 57 8.50 7.63 -11.87
N ALA A 58 8.58 7.06 -10.67
CA ALA A 58 9.19 5.75 -10.45
C ALA A 58 8.53 4.67 -11.31
N VAL A 59 7.19 4.72 -11.43
CA VAL A 59 6.46 3.77 -12.26
C VAL A 59 6.75 3.98 -13.75
N VAL A 60 6.81 5.22 -14.23
CA VAL A 60 7.17 5.50 -15.63
C VAL A 60 8.56 4.94 -15.96
N VAL A 61 9.55 5.19 -15.09
CA VAL A 61 10.91 4.67 -15.26
C VAL A 61 10.92 3.14 -15.25
N ALA A 62 10.29 2.51 -14.27
CA ALA A 62 10.26 1.05 -14.15
C ALA A 62 9.46 0.34 -15.25
N SER A 63 8.51 1.04 -15.88
CA SER A 63 7.73 0.54 -17.02
C SER A 63 8.38 0.81 -18.38
N GLY A 64 9.46 1.59 -18.40
CA GLY A 64 10.23 1.90 -19.60
C GLY A 64 11.12 0.74 -20.06
N THR A 65 11.87 0.96 -21.14
CA THR A 65 12.81 -0.03 -21.70
C THR A 65 14.22 0.11 -21.13
N ASP A 66 14.45 1.04 -20.20
CA ASP A 66 15.78 1.29 -19.65
C ASP A 66 16.09 0.34 -18.49
N ASP A 67 17.32 -0.17 -18.44
CA ASP A 67 17.79 -1.15 -17.43
C ASP A 67 18.12 -0.52 -16.06
N VAL A 68 17.38 0.52 -15.70
CA VAL A 68 17.70 1.38 -14.56
C VAL A 68 17.34 0.71 -13.24
N CYS A 69 16.08 0.34 -13.05
CA CYS A 69 15.60 -0.27 -11.81
C CYS A 69 14.36 -1.14 -12.02
N SER A 70 14.25 -2.17 -11.19
CA SER A 70 12.99 -2.85 -10.94
C SER A 70 12.18 -2.10 -9.87
N LEU A 71 10.86 -2.21 -9.90
CA LEU A 71 9.95 -1.67 -8.89
C LEU A 71 8.97 -2.77 -8.45
N ALA A 72 9.19 -3.33 -7.27
CA ALA A 72 8.34 -4.41 -6.75
C ALA A 72 7.02 -3.90 -6.15
N CYS A 73 6.98 -2.62 -5.78
CA CYS A 73 5.84 -1.96 -5.17
C CYS A 73 4.60 -2.07 -6.06
N VAL A 74 3.43 -2.23 -5.44
CA VAL A 74 2.16 -2.42 -6.16
C VAL A 74 1.15 -1.34 -5.78
N PHE A 75 0.28 -1.02 -6.72
CA PHE A 75 -0.85 -0.12 -6.51
C PHE A 75 -2.10 -0.71 -7.18
N LEU A 76 -3.04 -1.22 -6.37
CA LEU A 76 -4.25 -1.86 -6.85
C LEU A 76 -5.42 -0.88 -6.71
N THR A 77 -6.13 -0.64 -7.80
CA THR A 77 -7.12 0.44 -7.88
C THR A 77 -8.53 -0.07 -8.16
N ASP A 78 -8.70 -1.36 -8.45
CA ASP A 78 -10.00 -1.95 -8.78
C ASP A 78 -10.01 -3.48 -8.52
N PRO A 79 -11.19 -4.13 -8.52
CA PRO A 79 -11.27 -5.57 -8.30
C PRO A 79 -10.47 -6.40 -9.30
N ALA A 80 -10.36 -5.99 -10.56
CA ALA A 80 -9.60 -6.74 -11.57
C ALA A 80 -8.09 -6.71 -11.28
N SER A 81 -7.59 -5.59 -10.76
CA SER A 81 -6.21 -5.47 -10.29
C SER A 81 -5.95 -6.22 -8.97
N GLY A 82 -7.00 -6.50 -8.17
CA GLY A 82 -6.94 -7.24 -6.91
C GLY A 82 -7.37 -6.45 -5.67
N LEU A 83 -7.92 -5.24 -5.82
CA LEU A 83 -8.48 -4.48 -4.72
C LEU A 83 -9.64 -5.26 -4.06
N GLY A 84 -9.62 -5.39 -2.74
CA GLY A 84 -10.61 -6.18 -2.00
C GLY A 84 -10.42 -7.70 -2.10
N GLN A 85 -9.45 -8.18 -2.88
CA GLN A 85 -9.18 -9.62 -3.03
C GLN A 85 -8.22 -10.16 -1.96
N HIS A 86 -8.31 -11.46 -1.71
CA HIS A 86 -7.55 -12.15 -0.68
C HIS A 86 -6.69 -13.28 -1.28
N ALA A 87 -5.38 -13.19 -1.06
CA ALA A 87 -4.44 -14.24 -1.44
C ALA A 87 -4.22 -15.26 -0.30
N PRO A 88 -4.17 -16.57 -0.59
CA PRO A 88 -3.80 -17.61 0.37
C PRO A 88 -2.44 -17.31 1.02
N ASN A 89 -2.31 -17.62 2.32
CA ASN A 89 -1.03 -17.53 3.02
C ASN A 89 -0.36 -18.93 3.04
N PRO A 90 0.81 -19.12 2.40
CA PRO A 90 1.54 -20.38 2.46
C PRO A 90 1.94 -20.81 3.88
N ASP A 91 2.15 -19.86 4.79
CA ASP A 91 2.50 -20.14 6.20
C ASP A 91 1.30 -20.59 7.03
N SER A 92 0.08 -20.30 6.56
CA SER A 92 -1.19 -20.66 7.21
C SER A 92 -2.20 -21.08 6.14
N PRO A 93 -2.17 -22.35 5.66
CA PRO A 93 -2.90 -22.78 4.46
C PRO A 93 -4.42 -22.57 4.48
N ASP A 94 -5.03 -22.47 5.67
CA ASP A 94 -6.46 -22.24 5.85
C ASP A 94 -6.84 -20.74 5.96
N GLU A 95 -5.85 -19.85 5.96
CA GLU A 95 -6.04 -18.40 6.08
C GLU A 95 -5.43 -17.65 4.88
N CYS A 96 -5.92 -16.45 4.63
CA CYS A 96 -5.24 -15.50 3.73
C CYS A 96 -4.23 -14.65 4.51
N TRP A 97 -3.39 -13.90 3.80
CA TRP A 97 -2.40 -13.01 4.40
C TRP A 97 -2.98 -11.97 5.37
N CYS A 98 -4.29 -11.65 5.33
CA CYS A 98 -4.91 -10.67 6.22
C CYS A 98 -4.63 -10.93 7.69
N ARG A 99 -4.61 -12.20 8.14
CA ARG A 99 -4.36 -12.48 9.56
C ARG A 99 -2.98 -12.00 9.99
N ALA A 100 -1.94 -12.35 9.23
CA ALA A 100 -0.57 -11.96 9.52
C ALA A 100 -0.40 -10.43 9.39
N LEU A 101 -0.92 -9.85 8.32
CA LEU A 101 -0.72 -8.44 8.01
C LEU A 101 -1.53 -7.50 8.89
N TYR A 102 -2.74 -7.88 9.27
CA TYR A 102 -3.73 -6.97 9.86
C TYR A 102 -4.35 -7.47 11.16
N GLY A 103 -4.20 -8.75 11.48
CA GLY A 103 -4.97 -9.37 12.55
C GLY A 103 -6.45 -9.45 12.18
N ARG A 104 -7.33 -9.38 13.18
CA ARG A 104 -8.77 -9.17 12.96
C ARG A 104 -9.04 -7.68 12.94
N VAL A 105 -9.66 -7.19 11.88
CA VAL A 105 -10.05 -5.77 11.80
C VAL A 105 -11.42 -5.55 12.48
N PRO A 106 -11.63 -4.39 13.11
CA PRO A 106 -12.90 -4.07 13.75
C PRO A 106 -14.01 -3.76 12.72
N PRO A 107 -15.30 -3.84 13.10
CA PRO A 107 -16.42 -3.48 12.24
C PRO A 107 -16.32 -2.12 11.55
N ILE A 108 -15.74 -1.11 12.22
CA ILE A 108 -15.56 0.22 11.63
C ILE A 108 -14.71 0.20 10.35
N ALA A 109 -13.83 -0.79 10.16
CA ALA A 109 -13.06 -0.95 8.92
C ALA A 109 -13.97 -1.21 7.70
N TYR A 110 -15.20 -1.69 7.90
CA TYR A 110 -16.19 -1.95 6.85
C TYR A 110 -17.10 -0.76 6.56
N LEU A 111 -16.83 0.39 7.17
CA LEU A 111 -17.57 1.63 6.95
C LEU A 111 -16.69 2.62 6.19
N SER A 112 -17.13 3.02 5.00
CA SER A 112 -16.54 4.12 4.24
C SER A 112 -17.39 5.37 4.46
N ILE A 113 -16.85 6.37 5.16
CA ILE A 113 -17.54 7.64 5.42
C ILE A 113 -17.01 8.69 4.46
N VAL A 114 -17.92 9.35 3.76
CA VAL A 114 -17.62 10.50 2.90
C VAL A 114 -18.33 11.73 3.43
N ASP A 115 -17.56 12.76 3.79
CA ASP A 115 -18.11 14.05 4.19
C ASP A 115 -18.30 14.94 2.95
N ALA A 116 -19.54 15.01 2.48
CA ALA A 116 -19.98 15.83 1.35
C ALA A 116 -20.71 17.10 1.80
N THR A 117 -20.33 17.63 2.97
CA THR A 117 -20.88 18.91 3.47
C THR A 117 -20.34 20.12 2.71
N ALA A 118 -19.13 20.00 2.13
CA ALA A 118 -18.61 20.91 1.12
C ALA A 118 -18.82 20.32 -0.28
N GLU A 119 -18.78 21.16 -1.33
CA GLU A 119 -18.74 20.70 -2.72
C GLU A 119 -17.56 19.74 -2.89
N LEU A 120 -17.85 18.44 -2.91
CA LEU A 120 -16.91 17.42 -3.29
C LEU A 120 -16.88 17.36 -4.80
N ASP A 121 -15.66 17.26 -5.33
CA ASP A 121 -15.43 16.86 -6.71
C ASP A 121 -16.19 15.56 -7.01
N GLU A 122 -16.98 15.56 -8.09
CA GLU A 122 -17.78 14.41 -8.52
C GLU A 122 -16.91 13.18 -8.79
N ASP A 123 -15.70 13.36 -9.32
CA ASP A 123 -14.75 12.29 -9.60
C ASP A 123 -14.24 11.68 -8.28
N VAL A 124 -13.96 12.52 -7.28
CA VAL A 124 -13.55 12.06 -5.94
C VAL A 124 -14.65 11.23 -5.29
N LEU A 125 -15.91 11.66 -5.39
CA LEU A 125 -17.05 10.91 -4.87
C LEU A 125 -17.25 9.58 -5.63
N ALA A 126 -17.12 9.60 -6.96
CA ALA A 126 -17.18 8.39 -7.79
C ALA A 126 -16.09 7.38 -7.41
N PHE A 127 -14.87 7.86 -7.14
CA PHE A 127 -13.76 7.04 -6.66
C PHE A 127 -14.04 6.41 -5.30
N LYS A 128 -14.55 7.18 -4.33
CA LYS A 128 -14.92 6.64 -3.02
C LYS A 128 -16.02 5.59 -3.10
N LYS A 129 -17.00 5.78 -4.00
CA LYS A 129 -18.05 4.79 -4.29
C LYS A 129 -17.46 3.51 -4.89
N ALA A 130 -16.57 3.64 -5.86
CA ALA A 130 -15.92 2.50 -6.50
C ALA A 130 -15.03 1.71 -5.52
N ASP A 131 -14.25 2.40 -4.67
CA ASP A 131 -13.44 1.76 -3.62
C ASP A 131 -14.30 1.00 -2.62
N ALA A 132 -15.34 1.65 -2.09
CA ALA A 132 -16.22 1.01 -1.12
C ALA A 132 -16.89 -0.25 -1.70
N ALA A 133 -17.33 -0.18 -2.96
CA ALA A 133 -17.89 -1.34 -3.67
C ALA A 133 -16.84 -2.46 -3.86
N ALA A 134 -15.63 -2.12 -4.31
CA ALA A 134 -14.55 -3.08 -4.52
C ALA A 134 -14.13 -3.79 -3.22
N MET A 135 -14.12 -3.06 -2.11
CA MET A 135 -13.74 -3.56 -0.79
C MET A 135 -14.90 -4.19 -0.01
N GLY A 136 -16.12 -4.24 -0.58
CA GLY A 136 -17.31 -4.74 0.12
C GLY A 136 -17.68 -3.94 1.37
N GLN A 137 -17.37 -2.65 1.40
CA GLN A 137 -17.68 -1.75 2.51
C GLN A 137 -19.07 -1.12 2.35
N TYR A 138 -19.68 -0.77 3.47
CA TYR A 138 -20.87 0.08 3.48
C TYR A 138 -20.46 1.55 3.33
N LEU A 139 -20.98 2.23 2.30
CA LEU A 139 -20.75 3.65 2.08
C LEU A 139 -21.80 4.50 2.80
N LEU A 140 -21.35 5.43 3.64
CA LEU A 140 -22.18 6.43 4.29
C LEU A 140 -21.72 7.83 3.85
N ILE A 141 -22.62 8.59 3.22
CA ILE A 141 -22.34 9.95 2.75
C ILE A 141 -23.05 10.94 3.67
N LYS A 142 -22.27 11.83 4.30
CA LYS A 142 -22.80 12.96 5.07
C LYS A 142 -23.03 14.13 4.13
N THR A 143 -24.27 14.60 4.02
CA THR A 143 -24.60 15.79 3.21
C THR A 143 -24.81 17.02 4.10
N SER A 144 -24.75 18.21 3.50
CA SER A 144 -24.87 19.50 4.18
C SER A 144 -26.23 19.75 4.88
N HIS A 145 -27.26 19.00 4.52
CA HIS A 145 -28.63 19.19 5.02
C HIS A 145 -29.02 18.25 6.18
N VAL A 146 -28.13 17.34 6.59
CA VAL A 146 -28.42 16.36 7.65
C VAL A 146 -28.21 16.97 9.03
N SER A 147 -29.22 16.88 9.90
CA SER A 147 -29.11 17.33 11.28
C SER A 147 -28.15 16.44 12.10
N THR A 148 -27.61 16.94 13.22
CA THR A 148 -26.72 16.15 14.09
C THR A 148 -27.37 14.83 14.54
N LEU A 149 -28.63 14.89 14.99
CA LEU A 149 -29.36 13.70 15.46
C LEU A 149 -29.60 12.69 14.34
N GLU A 150 -29.94 13.17 13.15
CA GLU A 150 -30.12 12.32 11.97
C GLU A 150 -28.80 11.67 11.56
N TRP A 151 -27.69 12.42 11.58
CA TRP A 151 -26.36 11.90 11.31
C TRP A 151 -25.96 10.80 12.30
N GLU A 152 -26.17 11.02 13.60
CA GLU A 152 -25.89 10.02 14.65
C GLU A 152 -26.71 8.75 14.44
N THR A 153 -27.99 8.89 14.04
CA THR A 153 -28.87 7.76 13.74
C THR A 153 -28.39 6.98 12.51
N GLN A 154 -28.08 7.68 11.42
CA GLN A 154 -27.55 7.07 10.20
C GLN A 154 -26.21 6.37 10.45
N LEU A 155 -25.32 6.97 11.22
CA LEU A 155 -24.03 6.39 11.61
C LEU A 155 -24.22 5.14 12.45
N ALA A 156 -25.13 5.15 13.43
CA ALA A 156 -25.43 3.99 14.27
C ALA A 156 -25.95 2.80 13.44
N ASP A 157 -26.84 3.05 12.47
CA ASP A 157 -27.34 1.99 11.59
C ASP A 157 -26.29 1.51 10.59
N ALA A 158 -25.45 2.41 10.08
CA ALA A 158 -24.31 2.06 9.23
C ALA A 158 -23.30 1.17 9.98
N LEU A 159 -23.05 1.43 11.26
CA LEU A 159 -22.19 0.59 12.10
C LEU A 159 -22.74 -0.83 12.29
N LYS A 160 -24.07 -0.98 12.45
CA LYS A 160 -24.71 -2.32 12.50
C LYS A 160 -24.50 -3.07 11.18
N LYS A 161 -24.68 -2.39 10.04
CA LYS A 161 -24.43 -3.00 8.71
C LYS A 161 -22.96 -3.39 8.55
N ALA A 162 -22.03 -2.51 8.94
CA ALA A 162 -20.60 -2.78 8.91
C ALA A 162 -20.20 -3.96 9.82
N GLN A 163 -20.87 -4.14 10.96
CA GLN A 163 -20.69 -5.31 11.82
C GLN A 163 -21.11 -6.62 11.13
N VAL A 164 -22.26 -6.62 10.44
CA VAL A 164 -22.71 -7.79 9.66
C VAL A 164 -21.69 -8.14 8.57
N LEU A 165 -21.23 -7.16 7.81
CA LEU A 165 -20.22 -7.34 6.76
C LEU A 165 -18.90 -7.90 7.33
N CYS A 166 -18.45 -7.35 8.47
CA CYS A 166 -17.25 -7.81 9.17
C CYS A 166 -17.35 -9.28 9.59
N LEU A 167 -18.48 -9.69 10.16
CA LEU A 167 -18.73 -11.08 10.54
C LEU A 167 -18.77 -12.01 9.34
N GLN A 168 -19.45 -11.62 8.26
CA GLN A 168 -19.54 -12.40 7.02
C GLN A 168 -18.17 -12.61 6.37
N ASN A 169 -17.29 -11.60 6.44
CA ASN A 169 -15.94 -11.71 5.91
C ASN A 169 -14.92 -12.25 6.94
N GLY A 170 -15.38 -12.79 8.07
CA GLY A 170 -14.54 -13.42 9.09
C GLY A 170 -13.57 -12.47 9.80
N GLY A 171 -13.84 -11.16 9.77
CA GLY A 171 -12.95 -10.14 10.33
C GLY A 171 -11.66 -9.91 9.55
N ARG A 172 -11.60 -10.32 8.27
CA ARG A 172 -10.49 -10.00 7.36
C ARG A 172 -10.50 -8.52 6.98
N ALA A 173 -9.41 -7.99 6.45
CA ALA A 173 -9.38 -6.61 5.98
C ALA A 173 -10.22 -6.42 4.71
N PRO A 174 -11.18 -5.48 4.64
CA PRO A 174 -12.03 -5.30 3.46
C PRO A 174 -11.27 -4.83 2.21
N TRP A 175 -10.14 -4.15 2.39
CA TRP A 175 -9.25 -3.78 1.27
C TRP A 175 -8.46 -4.96 0.69
N GLY A 176 -8.54 -6.14 1.30
CA GLY A 176 -7.86 -7.34 0.80
C GLY A 176 -6.38 -7.42 1.16
N CYS A 177 -5.76 -8.53 0.76
CA CYS A 177 -4.33 -8.79 0.94
C CYS A 177 -3.63 -9.30 -0.33
N GLU A 178 -4.33 -9.29 -1.48
CA GLU A 178 -3.77 -9.67 -2.77
C GLU A 178 -2.55 -8.82 -3.17
N TRP A 179 -2.54 -7.54 -2.79
CA TRP A 179 -1.40 -6.63 -3.00
C TRP A 179 -0.10 -7.21 -2.43
N PHE A 180 -0.17 -7.84 -1.25
CA PHE A 180 0.99 -8.37 -0.57
C PHE A 180 1.54 -9.59 -1.30
N GLU A 181 0.68 -10.46 -1.79
CA GLU A 181 1.12 -11.64 -2.56
C GLU A 181 1.74 -11.25 -3.91
N LYS A 182 1.20 -10.24 -4.58
CA LYS A 182 1.79 -9.69 -5.82
C LYS A 182 3.16 -9.06 -5.53
N TRP A 183 3.24 -8.23 -4.50
CA TRP A 183 4.50 -7.65 -4.05
C TRP A 183 5.53 -8.74 -3.68
N ARG A 184 5.12 -9.75 -2.90
CA ARG A 184 5.98 -10.87 -2.47
C ARG A 184 6.57 -11.61 -3.68
N LYS A 185 5.74 -11.92 -4.68
CA LYS A 185 6.22 -12.53 -5.94
C LYS A 185 7.20 -11.63 -6.70
N ASN A 186 7.01 -10.32 -6.68
CA ASN A 186 7.96 -9.38 -7.27
C ASN A 186 9.30 -9.38 -6.51
N ILE A 187 9.27 -9.48 -5.18
CA ILE A 187 10.47 -9.62 -4.35
C ILE A 187 11.19 -10.95 -4.65
N ASP A 188 10.47 -12.07 -4.64
CA ASP A 188 11.03 -13.38 -4.97
C ASP A 188 11.75 -13.32 -6.31
N ARG A 189 11.12 -12.70 -7.32
CA ARG A 189 11.70 -12.55 -8.65
C ARG A 189 12.93 -11.65 -8.67
N ALA A 190 12.94 -10.55 -7.93
CA ALA A 190 14.09 -9.65 -7.82
C ALA A 190 15.27 -10.36 -7.14
N VAL A 191 15.00 -11.18 -6.11
CA VAL A 191 16.01 -11.98 -5.41
C VAL A 191 16.57 -13.08 -6.32
N GLU A 192 15.73 -13.78 -7.10
CA GLU A 192 16.18 -14.74 -8.12
C GLU A 192 17.11 -14.13 -9.18
N LEU A 193 16.98 -12.82 -9.40
CA LEU A 193 17.79 -12.04 -10.33
C LEU A 193 19.01 -11.38 -9.67
N ASP A 194 19.31 -11.72 -8.42
CA ASP A 194 20.40 -11.14 -7.62
C ASP A 194 20.36 -9.61 -7.54
N GLN A 195 19.16 -9.02 -7.58
CA GLN A 195 18.99 -7.57 -7.50
C GLN A 195 19.03 -7.10 -6.05
N PRO A 196 19.92 -6.15 -5.69
CA PRO A 196 19.89 -5.50 -4.40
C PRO A 196 18.53 -4.83 -4.16
N LEU A 197 17.93 -5.13 -3.00
CA LEU A 197 16.66 -4.54 -2.60
C LEU A 197 16.88 -3.17 -1.95
N HIS A 198 16.02 -2.21 -2.27
CA HIS A 198 16.07 -0.85 -1.74
C HIS A 198 14.76 -0.48 -1.04
N VAL A 199 14.85 0.08 0.17
CA VAL A 199 13.69 0.53 0.97
C VAL A 199 13.79 2.02 1.23
N PHE A 200 12.84 2.78 0.68
CA PHE A 200 12.74 4.21 0.96
C PHE A 200 11.94 4.49 2.24
N TYR A 201 12.49 5.38 3.07
CA TYR A 201 11.85 5.90 4.27
C TYR A 201 11.40 7.35 4.07
N PHE A 202 10.54 7.83 4.96
CA PHE A 202 10.28 9.25 5.11
C PHE A 202 11.58 9.98 5.47
N GLU A 203 11.72 11.18 4.91
CA GLU A 203 12.86 12.05 5.13
C GLU A 203 13.21 12.19 6.62
N GLY A 204 14.49 11.98 6.95
CA GLY A 204 15.01 12.05 8.32
C GLY A 204 14.58 10.91 9.25
N ARG A 205 13.91 9.86 8.75
CA ARG A 205 13.34 8.77 9.56
C ARG A 205 13.77 7.36 9.13
N VAL A 206 14.96 7.24 8.55
CA VAL A 206 15.52 5.94 8.14
C VAL A 206 15.57 5.00 9.34
N GLY A 207 15.05 3.78 9.17
CA GLY A 207 15.05 2.74 10.20
C GLY A 207 13.95 2.86 11.26
N LEU A 208 13.16 3.95 11.28
CA LEU A 208 12.11 4.17 12.28
C LEU A 208 10.77 3.57 11.85
N GLY A 209 9.95 3.16 12.83
CA GLY A 209 8.59 2.66 12.59
C GLY A 209 8.50 1.20 12.14
N LYS A 210 9.60 0.46 12.21
CA LYS A 210 9.63 -0.98 11.95
C LYS A 210 8.82 -1.74 12.99
N LEU A 211 8.30 -2.88 12.57
CA LEU A 211 7.68 -3.89 13.41
C LEU A 211 8.24 -5.25 13.03
N SER A 212 8.31 -6.17 13.99
CA SER A 212 8.54 -7.57 13.64
C SER A 212 7.30 -8.13 12.92
N TRP A 213 7.50 -9.18 12.11
CA TRP A 213 6.42 -9.82 11.37
C TRP A 213 5.26 -10.28 12.28
N ASP A 214 5.58 -10.82 13.44
CA ASP A 214 4.60 -11.34 14.40
C ASP A 214 3.78 -10.23 15.08
N GLU A 215 4.28 -9.00 15.09
CA GLU A 215 3.59 -7.83 15.65
C GLU A 215 2.64 -7.15 14.66
N LEU A 216 2.73 -7.47 13.36
CA LEU A 216 1.86 -6.85 12.35
C LEU A 216 0.37 -7.09 12.64
N GLY A 217 -0.01 -8.22 13.22
CA GLY A 217 -1.39 -8.48 13.60
C GLY A 217 -1.89 -7.64 14.79
N ASN A 218 -1.01 -6.94 15.50
CA ASN A 218 -1.31 -6.25 16.74
C ASN A 218 -1.54 -4.74 16.50
N GLN A 219 -2.78 -4.28 16.75
CA GLN A 219 -3.17 -2.89 16.54
C GLN A 219 -2.45 -1.91 17.49
N GLU A 220 -2.22 -2.29 18.74
CA GLU A 220 -1.51 -1.46 19.72
C GLU A 220 -0.04 -1.27 19.33
N ALA A 221 0.63 -2.35 18.88
CA ALA A 221 2.00 -2.29 18.37
C ALA A 221 2.10 -1.37 17.14
N LYS A 222 1.16 -1.50 16.20
CA LYS A 222 1.04 -0.61 15.04
C LYS A 222 0.85 0.84 15.41
N ASP A 223 -0.05 1.14 16.34
CA ASP A 223 -0.33 2.51 16.73
C ASP A 223 0.87 3.15 17.41
N LYS A 224 1.61 2.40 18.24
CA LYS A 224 2.89 2.84 18.81
C LYS A 224 3.92 3.12 17.72
N ALA A 225 4.17 2.17 16.82
CA ALA A 225 5.15 2.32 15.74
C ALA A 225 4.83 3.51 14.82
N ARG A 226 3.55 3.75 14.52
CA ARG A 226 3.07 4.86 13.67
C ARG A 226 3.47 6.24 14.20
N THR A 227 3.53 6.45 15.52
CA THR A 227 3.85 7.76 16.10
C THR A 227 5.23 8.28 15.71
N ILE A 228 6.19 7.38 15.52
CA ILE A 228 7.59 7.69 15.17
C ILE A 228 7.95 7.23 13.76
N SER A 229 6.97 6.74 12.98
CA SER A 229 7.27 5.95 11.79
C SER A 229 8.01 6.73 10.70
N GLY A 230 8.98 6.06 10.08
CA GLY A 230 9.57 6.42 8.79
C GLY A 230 8.96 5.65 7.62
N LEU A 231 7.98 4.79 7.87
CA LEU A 231 7.35 3.91 6.89
C LEU A 231 5.84 4.19 6.78
N GLY A 232 5.31 4.05 5.58
CA GLY A 232 3.87 3.96 5.31
C GLY A 232 3.25 2.67 5.86
N ALA A 233 1.92 2.62 5.83
CA ALA A 233 1.16 1.49 6.38
C ALA A 233 1.46 0.15 5.68
N SER A 234 1.52 0.13 4.34
CA SER A 234 1.94 -1.05 3.56
C SER A 234 3.42 -1.35 3.77
N GLN A 235 4.26 -0.30 3.73
CA GLN A 235 5.71 -0.42 3.87
C GLN A 235 6.14 -1.09 5.19
N THR A 236 5.39 -0.87 6.27
CA THR A 236 5.66 -1.53 7.55
C THR A 236 5.61 -3.05 7.42
N ALA A 237 4.64 -3.58 6.67
CA ALA A 237 4.52 -5.01 6.43
C ALA A 237 5.55 -5.53 5.41
N GLU A 238 5.85 -4.75 4.36
CA GLU A 238 6.89 -5.06 3.38
C GLU A 238 8.25 -5.24 4.07
N VAL A 239 8.68 -4.27 4.87
CA VAL A 239 9.96 -4.30 5.60
C VAL A 239 10.00 -5.43 6.62
N ALA A 240 8.92 -5.63 7.38
CA ALA A 240 8.83 -6.73 8.35
C ALA A 240 8.98 -8.10 7.68
N TYR A 241 8.47 -8.26 6.45
CA TYR A 241 8.63 -9.51 5.69
C TYR A 241 10.06 -9.72 5.21
N LEU A 242 10.70 -8.66 4.68
CA LEU A 242 12.11 -8.74 4.28
C LEU A 242 13.00 -9.15 5.47
N GLU A 243 12.75 -8.55 6.64
CA GLU A 243 13.49 -8.88 7.87
C GLU A 243 13.19 -10.30 8.36
N LYS A 244 11.93 -10.76 8.31
CA LYS A 244 11.56 -12.15 8.64
C LYS A 244 12.35 -13.17 7.81
N LEU A 245 12.51 -12.91 6.51
CA LEU A 245 13.24 -13.79 5.60
C LEU A 245 14.77 -13.62 5.68
N GLY A 246 15.26 -12.61 6.41
CA GLY A 246 16.68 -12.27 6.45
C GLY A 246 17.20 -11.71 5.12
N LEU A 247 16.33 -11.14 4.28
CA LEU A 247 16.71 -10.53 3.01
C LEU A 247 17.38 -9.17 3.27
N PRO A 248 18.64 -8.97 2.80
CA PRO A 248 19.30 -7.69 2.96
C PRO A 248 18.67 -6.64 2.05
N TYR A 249 18.57 -5.41 2.55
CA TYR A 249 18.16 -4.25 1.77
C TYR A 249 18.96 -3.02 2.20
N ILE A 250 19.01 -2.05 1.30
CA ILE A 250 19.65 -0.74 1.46
C ILE A 250 18.58 0.28 1.83
#